data_AF-A0A1Y5HTB4-F1
#
_entry.id   AF-A0A1Y5HTB4-F1
#
_cell.length_a   1.000
_cell.length_b   1.000
_cell.length_c   1.000
_cell.angle_alpha   90.00
_cell.angle_beta   90.00
_cell.angle_gamma   90.00
#
_symmetry.space_group_name_H-M   'P 1'
#
loop_
_entity.id
_entity.type
_entity.pdbx_description
1 polymer ?
#
loop_
_entity_poly.entity_id
_entity_poly.type
_entity_poly.pdbx_seq_one_letter_code
_entity_poly.pdbx_strand_id
1 'polypeptide(L)'
;ALNEDNSQRADAVTMLNAQLGYDFTTALTGSLEVINLTDEVGNDITYLYESQLPGEAAPVEDVHFHPIEPRMLRASIAYTF
;
A
#
# COMPACT_ATOMS: atom_id res chain seq x y z
N ALA A 1 15.61 9.58 0.45
CA ALA A 1 16.41 9.72 1.67
C ALA A 1 15.44 9.87 2.82
N LEU A 2 15.64 9.18 3.93
CA LEU A 2 14.84 9.33 5.15
C LEU A 2 15.43 10.40 6.09
N ASN A 3 16.66 10.81 5.85
CA ASN A 3 17.37 11.87 6.55
C ASN A 3 18.18 12.75 5.58
N GLU A 4 18.67 13.89 6.09
CA GLU A 4 19.30 14.96 5.32
C GLU A 4 20.66 14.55 4.71
N ASP A 5 21.40 13.68 5.40
CA ASP A 5 22.69 13.16 4.94
C ASP A 5 22.54 11.94 4.00
N ASN A 6 21.30 11.49 3.77
CA ASN A 6 20.96 10.39 2.88
C ASN A 6 21.61 9.05 3.26
N SER A 7 22.00 8.88 4.54
CA SER A 7 22.49 7.61 5.09
C SER A 7 21.38 6.59 5.27
N GLN A 8 20.14 7.04 5.50
CA GLN A 8 18.95 6.18 5.57
C GLN A 8 18.06 6.37 4.35
N ARG A 9 17.54 5.28 3.79
CA ARG A 9 16.71 5.29 2.58
C ARG A 9 15.56 4.31 2.72
N ALA A 10 14.38 4.69 2.22
CA ALA A 10 13.28 3.77 2.02
C ALA A 10 13.57 2.85 0.82
N ASP A 11 13.08 1.63 0.90
CA ASP A 11 13.10 0.69 -0.21
C ASP A 11 12.15 1.15 -1.33
N ALA A 12 12.57 0.94 -2.57
CA ALA A 12 11.71 1.20 -3.73
C ALA A 12 10.78 0.00 -3.94
N VAL A 13 9.47 0.25 -3.98
CA VAL A 13 8.44 -0.76 -4.24
C VAL A 13 7.70 -0.39 -5.52
N THR A 14 7.48 -1.37 -6.41
CA THR A 14 6.66 -1.20 -7.61
C THR A 14 5.52 -2.19 -7.58
N MET A 15 4.28 -1.69 -7.55
CA MET A 15 3.09 -2.53 -7.51
C MET A 15 2.31 -2.44 -8.82
N LEU A 16 1.85 -3.60 -9.31
CA LEU A 16 0.98 -3.70 -10.47
C LEU A 16 -0.43 -4.12 -10.04
N ASN A 17 -1.44 -3.35 -10.45
CA ASN A 17 -2.86 -3.66 -10.25
C ASN A 17 -3.52 -3.88 -11.61
N ALA A 18 -4.53 -4.74 -11.67
CA ALA A 18 -5.29 -5.00 -12.89
C ALA A 18 -6.79 -5.02 -12.62
N GLN A 19 -7.57 -4.41 -13.50
CA GLN A 19 -9.03 -4.42 -13.41
C GLN A 19 -9.65 -4.74 -14.76
N LEU A 20 -10.70 -5.57 -14.74
CA LEU A 20 -11.54 -5.89 -15.88
C LEU A 20 -12.98 -5.46 -15.56
N GLY A 21 -13.56 -4.64 -16.44
CA GLY A 21 -14.96 -4.19 -16.35
C GLY A 21 -15.80 -4.70 -17.51
N TYR A 22 -17.10 -4.87 -17.28
CA TYR A 22 -18.08 -5.23 -18.30
C TYR A 22 -19.43 -4.56 -18.06
N ASP A 23 -19.98 -3.95 -19.10
CA ASP A 23 -21.33 -3.40 -19.12
C ASP A 23 -22.32 -4.50 -19.52
N PHE A 24 -23.04 -5.02 -18.52
CA PHE A 24 -24.06 -6.04 -18.76
C PHE A 24 -25.28 -5.47 -19.47
N THR A 25 -25.63 -4.21 -19.16
CA THR A 25 -26.68 -3.44 -19.82
C THR A 25 -26.30 -1.96 -19.81
N THR A 26 -27.10 -1.10 -20.44
CA THR A 26 -26.93 0.37 -20.37
C THR A 26 -27.02 0.93 -18.95
N ALA A 27 -27.62 0.19 -18.01
CA ALA A 27 -27.82 0.61 -16.62
C ALA A 27 -27.03 -0.21 -15.61
N LEU A 28 -26.32 -1.27 -16.02
CA LEU A 28 -25.66 -2.22 -15.11
C LEU A 28 -24.24 -2.54 -15.58
N THR A 29 -23.27 -2.22 -14.74
CA THR A 29 -21.85 -2.48 -14.97
C THR A 29 -21.28 -3.30 -13.82
N GLY A 30 -20.38 -4.24 -14.11
CA GLY A 30 -19.59 -4.90 -13.07
C GLY A 30 -18.10 -4.88 -13.39
N SER A 31 -17.29 -5.03 -12.35
CA SER A 31 -15.84 -5.15 -12.50
C SER A 31 -15.23 -6.12 -11.50
N LEU A 32 -14.09 -6.67 -11.90
CA LEU A 32 -13.21 -7.49 -11.06
C LEU A 32 -11.82 -6.87 -11.10
N GLU A 33 -11.25 -6.64 -9.92
CA GLU A 33 -9.93 -6.05 -9.72
C GLU A 33 -9.04 -7.02 -8.95
N VAL A 34 -7.81 -7.19 -9.42
CA VAL A 34 -6.71 -7.84 -8.70
C VAL A 34 -5.75 -6.75 -8.25
N ILE A 35 -5.71 -6.53 -6.95
CA ILE A 35 -4.80 -5.59 -6.29
C ILE A 35 -3.54 -6.37 -5.91
N ASN A 36 -2.38 -5.76 -6.15
CA ASN A 36 -1.07 -6.39 -5.99
C ASN A 36 -0.96 -7.70 -6.78
N LEU A 37 -1.13 -7.60 -8.12
CA LEU A 37 -1.15 -8.72 -9.04
C LEU A 37 0.14 -9.56 -9.01
N THR A 38 1.27 -8.90 -8.78
CA THR A 38 2.60 -9.52 -8.72
C THR A 38 2.95 -10.09 -7.34
N ASP A 39 2.06 -9.95 -6.35
CA ASP A 39 2.27 -10.43 -4.98
C ASP A 39 3.56 -9.84 -4.35
N GLU A 40 3.79 -8.54 -4.62
CA GLU A 40 4.94 -7.80 -4.12
C GLU A 40 4.87 -7.69 -2.59
N VAL A 41 6.03 -7.69 -1.95
CA VAL A 41 6.19 -7.48 -0.51
C VAL A 41 7.10 -6.27 -0.28
N GLY A 42 6.61 -5.29 0.47
CA GLY A 42 7.34 -4.05 0.73
C GLY A 42 6.62 -3.13 1.70
N ASN A 43 7.13 -1.92 1.85
CA ASN A 43 6.54 -0.90 2.70
C ASN A 43 5.82 0.14 1.84
N ASP A 44 4.57 0.43 2.15
CA ASP A 44 3.78 1.49 1.51
C ASP A 44 4.32 2.87 1.90
N ILE A 45 4.72 3.00 3.17
CA ILE A 45 5.34 4.22 3.69
C ILE A 45 6.42 3.89 4.72
N THR A 46 7.45 4.73 4.77
CA THR A 46 8.58 4.58 5.69
C THR A 46 9.02 5.97 6.18
N TYR A 47 9.20 6.08 7.49
CA TYR A 47 9.63 7.30 8.18
C TYR A 47 10.80 6.98 9.09
N LEU A 48 11.71 7.95 9.24
CA LEU A 48 12.74 7.94 10.28
C LEU A 48 12.43 9.06 11.26
N TYR A 49 12.16 8.72 12.52
CA TYR A 49 11.96 9.69 13.59
C TYR A 49 12.18 9.05 14.97
N GLU A 50 12.39 9.89 15.98
CA GLU A 50 12.54 9.44 17.36
C GLU A 50 11.20 9.03 17.96
N SER A 51 11.11 7.79 18.43
CA SER A 51 9.98 7.29 19.20
C SER A 51 10.46 6.67 20.51
N GLN A 52 9.56 6.50 21.48
CA GLN A 52 9.90 5.86 22.76
C GLN A 52 8.86 4.80 23.08
N LEU A 53 9.24 3.53 22.97
CA LEU A 53 8.41 2.39 23.34
C LEU A 53 8.35 2.22 24.87
N PRO A 54 7.29 1.57 25.40
CA PRO A 54 7.22 1.23 26.81
C PRO A 54 8.44 0.40 27.25
N GLY A 55 9.25 0.97 28.14
CA GLY A 55 10.46 0.33 28.67
C GLY A 55 11.78 0.93 28.20
N GLU A 56 11.75 1.85 27.24
CA GLU A 56 12.95 2.59 26.81
C GLU A 56 13.26 3.74 27.77
N ALA A 57 14.55 3.98 28.03
CA ALA A 57 15.00 5.02 28.98
C ALA A 57 14.94 6.44 28.39
N ALA A 58 14.98 6.57 27.07
CA ALA A 58 14.90 7.81 26.30
C ALA A 58 14.37 7.50 24.89
N PRO A 59 13.90 8.50 24.13
CA PRO A 59 13.53 8.32 22.72
C PRO A 59 14.69 7.77 21.88
N VAL A 60 14.36 6.88 20.95
CA VAL A 60 15.28 6.23 20.02
C VAL A 60 14.84 6.57 18.60
N GLU A 61 15.77 7.03 17.76
CA GLU A 61 15.53 7.22 16.33
C GLU A 61 15.40 5.85 15.65
N ASP A 62 14.22 5.57 15.12
CA ASP A 62 13.91 4.29 14.50
C ASP A 62 13.13 4.46 13.19
N VAL A 63 13.10 3.37 12.41
CA VAL A 63 12.34 3.30 11.16
C VAL A 63 10.93 2.80 11.45
N HIS A 64 9.95 3.65 11.18
CA HIS A 64 8.54 3.33 11.27
C HIS A 64 7.97 3.13 9.88
N PHE A 65 7.31 2.00 9.64
CA PHE A 65 6.79 1.66 8.33
C PHE A 65 5.39 1.04 8.39
N HIS A 66 4.66 1.17 7.29
CA HIS A 66 3.42 0.43 7.05
C HIS A 66 3.67 -0.53 5.89
N PRO A 67 3.47 -1.85 6.07
CA PRO A 67 3.55 -2.80 4.97
C PRO A 67 2.51 -2.50 3.90
N ILE A 68 2.83 -2.81 2.63
CA ILE A 68 1.82 -2.80 1.57
C ILE A 68 0.77 -3.88 1.82
N GLU A 69 -0.44 -3.64 1.32
CA GLU A 69 -1.51 -4.62 1.37
C GLU A 69 -1.15 -5.88 0.56
N PRO A 70 -1.44 -7.09 1.09
CA PRO A 70 -1.27 -8.33 0.35
C PRO A 70 -2.10 -8.37 -0.94
N ARG A 71 -1.87 -9.38 -1.80
CA ARG A 71 -2.71 -9.61 -2.97
C ARG A 71 -4.18 -9.79 -2.58
N MET A 72 -5.04 -8.98 -3.20
CA MET A 72 -6.48 -8.96 -2.93
C MET A 72 -7.30 -9.02 -4.22
N LEU A 73 -8.49 -9.60 -4.10
CA LEU A 73 -9.51 -9.60 -5.15
C LEU A 73 -10.69 -8.73 -4.72
N ARG A 74 -11.10 -7.80 -5.58
CA ARG A 74 -12.26 -6.93 -5.37
C ARG A 74 -13.24 -7.09 -6.52
N ALA A 75 -14.50 -7.36 -6.19
CA ALA A 75 -15.60 -7.37 -7.15
C ALA A 75 -16.52 -6.19 -6.88
N SER A 76 -16.97 -5.50 -7.94
CA SER A 76 -17.86 -4.35 -7.86
C SER A 76 -19.01 -4.49 -8.85
N ILE A 77 -20.19 -4.01 -8.45
CA ILE A 77 -21.37 -3.91 -9.31
C ILE A 77 -21.95 -2.51 -9.12
N ALA A 78 -22.28 -1.83 -10.21
CA ALA A 78 -22.86 -0.50 -10.22
C ALA A 78 -24.14 -0.49 -11.07
N TYR A 79 -25.17 0.21 -10.59
CA TYR A 79 -26.44 0.39 -11.28
C TYR A 79 -26.78 1.88 -11.38
N THR A 80 -27.16 2.34 -12.57
CA THR A 80 -27.53 3.74 -12.85
C THR A 80 -29.01 3.83 -13.17
N PHE A 81 -29.72 4.76 -12.49
CA PHE A 81 -31.17 4.99 -12.60
C PHE A 81 -31.53 6.03 -13.66
#